data_AF-A0A8S1FA68-F1
#
_entry.id   AF-A0A8S1FA68-F1
#
_cell.length_a   1.000
_cell.length_b   1.000
_cell.length_c   1.000
_cell.angle_alpha   90.00
_cell.angle_beta   90.00
_cell.angle_gamma   90.00
#
_symmetry.space_group_name_H-M   'P 1'
#
loop_
_entity.id
_entity.type
_entity.pdbx_description
1 polymer ?
#
loop_
_entity_poly.entity_id
_entity_poly.type
_entity_poly.pdbx_seq_one_letter_code
_entity_poly.pdbx_strand_id
1 'polypeptide(L)'
;MTRSDSDSDEIDAIPKSAIKPPPPKKKKVRKRAPKKRKTSNDDDEEYHENRAMVKTLNEKFKSKKLKNDEAPTFTVKHGVAEFRNSENHNTIVSRACDYNINRISQFEEQSDAFETPYVCSLCQLGVQFDELGDLFGPYYVNLNSAKTWPAFFGKRPAKKLVRVELWFHGDCALWAPGVHMIANELSNLEVLVEKFWSKKCENCSLIGATIQTPAHKPHFLHYKCALNRKEYKLDYQSLTCKLK
;
A
#
# COMPACT_ATOMS: atom_id res chain seq x y z
N MET A 1 -17.34 -62.35 42.00
CA MET A 1 -16.49 -62.61 40.81
C MET A 1 -15.47 -61.48 40.71
N THR A 2 -14.14 -61.68 40.72
CA THR A 2 -13.26 -62.46 39.80
C THR A 2 -13.24 -61.83 38.39
N ARG A 3 -12.10 -61.28 37.94
CA ARG A 3 -11.01 -61.95 37.16
C ARG A 3 -11.50 -62.38 35.75
N SER A 4 -10.76 -62.23 34.65
CA SER A 4 -9.33 -61.89 34.43
C SER A 4 -9.18 -60.99 33.17
N ASP A 5 -8.09 -60.25 32.91
CA ASP A 5 -6.65 -60.61 32.75
C ASP A 5 -6.40 -61.56 31.55
N SER A 6 -5.69 -61.22 30.46
CA SER A 6 -5.28 -59.89 29.95
C SER A 6 -5.79 -59.61 28.50
N ASP A 7 -5.11 -59.64 27.34
CA ASP A 7 -3.73 -59.79 26.82
C ASP A 7 -3.69 -59.28 25.34
N SER A 8 -2.61 -59.27 24.54
CA SER A 8 -1.20 -58.77 24.64
C SER A 8 -0.48 -59.00 23.28
N ASP A 9 0.15 -57.98 22.65
CA ASP A 9 1.13 -58.03 21.52
C ASP A 9 1.34 -56.59 20.97
N GLU A 10 2.34 -55.76 21.28
CA GLU A 10 3.73 -55.92 21.74
C GLU A 10 4.75 -56.35 20.67
N ILE A 11 5.48 -55.36 20.13
CA ILE A 11 6.87 -55.50 19.65
C ILE A 11 7.69 -54.35 20.23
N ASP A 12 8.90 -54.68 20.70
CA ASP A 12 9.57 -53.99 21.81
C ASP A 12 10.71 -53.02 21.35
N ALA A 13 11.42 -52.45 22.33
CA ALA A 13 12.46 -51.43 22.19
C ALA A 13 13.79 -51.99 21.61
N ILE A 14 15.00 -51.39 21.68
CA ILE A 14 15.67 -50.65 22.76
C ILE A 14 16.72 -49.64 22.15
N PRO A 15 17.59 -48.91 22.90
CA PRO A 15 17.46 -47.46 23.04
C PRO A 15 18.67 -46.64 22.51
N LYS A 16 18.66 -45.31 22.70
CA LYS A 16 19.76 -44.61 23.43
C LYS A 16 19.55 -43.10 23.71
N SER A 17 20.16 -42.69 24.83
CA SER A 17 20.62 -41.33 25.18
C SER A 17 19.58 -40.25 25.50
N ALA A 18 19.78 -39.57 26.63
CA ALA A 18 18.96 -38.44 27.06
C ALA A 18 19.49 -37.11 26.48
N ILE A 19 18.70 -36.45 25.64
CA ILE A 19 18.92 -35.06 25.24
C ILE A 19 17.89 -34.20 25.97
N LYS A 20 18.37 -33.36 26.90
CA LYS A 20 17.52 -32.46 27.69
C LYS A 20 16.82 -31.45 26.77
N PRO A 21 15.55 -31.08 27.03
CA PRO A 21 14.88 -30.04 26.26
C PRO A 21 15.71 -28.74 26.30
N PRO A 22 15.90 -28.04 25.17
CA PRO A 22 16.75 -26.86 25.12
C PRO A 22 16.19 -25.76 26.03
N PRO A 23 17.05 -25.03 26.76
CA PRO A 23 16.61 -24.04 27.74
C PRO A 23 15.77 -22.95 27.07
N PRO A 24 14.79 -22.35 27.79
CA PRO A 24 13.92 -21.32 27.23
C PRO A 24 14.77 -20.20 26.64
N LYS A 25 14.54 -19.89 25.35
CA LYS A 25 15.25 -18.84 24.60
C LYS A 25 14.95 -17.49 25.24
N LYS A 26 15.74 -17.12 26.26
CA LYS A 26 15.74 -15.79 26.88
C LYS A 26 15.75 -14.77 25.74
N LYS A 27 14.72 -13.91 25.66
CA LYS A 27 14.67 -12.83 24.66
C LYS A 27 16.02 -12.12 24.73
N LYS A 28 16.77 -12.11 23.62
CA LYS A 28 17.98 -11.29 23.52
C LYS A 28 17.54 -9.84 23.56
N VAL A 29 17.45 -9.28 24.77
CA VAL A 29 17.55 -7.84 24.97
C VAL A 29 18.78 -7.44 24.18
N ARG A 30 18.58 -6.67 23.11
CA ARG A 30 19.67 -6.03 22.39
C ARG A 30 20.34 -5.11 23.41
N LYS A 31 21.37 -5.62 24.10
CA LYS A 31 22.33 -4.77 24.81
C LYS A 31 22.76 -3.76 23.75
N ARG A 32 22.40 -2.49 23.95
CA ARG A 32 22.91 -1.41 23.09
C ARG A 32 24.42 -1.61 23.07
N ALA A 33 25.01 -1.74 21.89
CA ALA A 33 26.46 -1.81 21.79
C ALA A 33 27.02 -0.62 22.57
N PRO A 34 28.08 -0.79 23.38
CA PRO A 34 28.70 0.35 24.04
C PRO A 34 29.03 1.34 22.93
N LYS A 35 28.44 2.54 22.99
CA LYS A 35 28.65 3.58 21.99
C LYS A 35 30.16 3.78 21.95
N LYS A 36 30.84 3.36 20.87
CA LYS A 36 32.27 3.62 20.70
C LYS A 36 32.44 5.10 21.01
N ARG A 37 33.29 5.43 21.98
CA ARG A 37 33.69 6.82 22.18
C ARG A 37 34.44 7.14 20.90
N LYS A 38 33.80 7.92 20.03
CA LYS A 38 34.48 8.54 18.90
C LYS A 38 35.74 9.21 19.46
N THR A 39 36.85 8.98 18.79
CA THR A 39 38.07 9.74 19.00
C THR A 39 37.86 11.14 18.42
N SER A 40 38.68 12.11 18.83
CA SER A 40 38.68 13.45 18.18
C SER A 40 38.79 13.32 16.66
N ASN A 41 39.62 12.39 16.19
CA ASN A 41 39.84 12.13 14.78
C ASN A 41 38.57 11.63 14.05
N ASP A 42 37.68 10.85 14.69
CA ASP A 42 36.40 10.42 14.08
C ASP A 42 35.41 11.60 13.91
N ASP A 43 35.51 12.63 14.78
CA ASP A 43 34.69 13.85 14.68
C ASP A 43 35.33 14.88 13.74
N ASP A 44 36.67 14.96 13.69
CA ASP A 44 37.41 15.75 12.70
C ASP A 44 37.22 15.20 11.27
N GLU A 45 37.31 13.88 11.05
CA GLU A 45 37.05 13.26 9.74
C GLU A 45 35.60 13.50 9.28
N GLU A 46 34.59 13.26 10.14
CA GLU A 46 33.19 13.57 9.81
C GLU A 46 32.99 15.07 9.54
N TYR A 47 33.67 15.97 10.27
CA TYR A 47 33.63 17.41 10.00
C TYR A 47 34.29 17.76 8.65
N HIS A 48 35.42 17.11 8.31
CA HIS A 48 36.10 17.30 7.03
C HIS A 48 35.28 16.80 5.84
N GLU A 49 34.65 15.63 5.95
CA GLU A 49 33.74 15.08 4.93
C GLU A 49 32.50 15.96 4.74
N ASN A 50 31.83 16.35 5.84
CA ASN A 50 30.68 17.26 5.77
C ASN A 50 31.07 18.61 5.15
N ARG A 51 32.24 19.17 5.51
CA ARG A 51 32.76 20.43 4.94
C ARG A 51 33.13 20.28 3.47
N ALA A 52 33.62 19.12 3.03
CA ALA A 52 33.85 18.82 1.62
C ALA A 52 32.52 18.71 0.85
N MET A 53 31.54 17.99 1.39
CA MET A 53 30.22 17.85 0.79
C MET A 53 29.49 19.20 0.67
N VAL A 54 29.55 20.05 1.71
CA VAL A 54 29.00 21.42 1.67
C VAL A 54 29.72 22.31 0.65
N LYS A 55 31.05 22.18 0.48
CA LYS A 55 31.76 22.86 -0.63
C LYS A 55 31.26 22.38 -2.00
N THR A 56 31.20 21.07 -2.21
CA THR A 56 30.75 20.48 -3.48
C THR A 56 29.29 20.83 -3.79
N LEU A 57 28.42 20.91 -2.78
CA LEU A 57 27.04 21.42 -2.91
C LEU A 57 27.05 22.90 -3.28
N ASN A 58 27.80 23.74 -2.58
CA ASN A 58 27.91 25.17 -2.88
C ASN A 58 28.58 25.46 -4.25
N GLU A 59 29.34 24.52 -4.81
CA GLU A 59 29.90 24.61 -6.16
C GLU A 59 28.89 24.17 -7.23
N LYS A 60 28.10 23.11 -6.97
CA LYS A 60 26.97 22.71 -7.82
C LYS A 60 25.82 23.73 -7.82
N PHE A 61 25.58 24.39 -6.69
CA PHE A 61 24.54 25.41 -6.49
C PHE A 61 25.08 26.85 -6.51
N LYS A 62 26.32 27.06 -6.98
CA LYS A 62 26.85 28.40 -7.32
C LYS A 62 26.08 28.92 -8.53
N SER A 63 24.95 29.57 -8.26
CA SER A 63 24.14 30.23 -9.28
C SER A 63 25.01 31.21 -10.05
N LYS A 64 25.25 30.91 -11.34
CA LYS A 64 25.77 31.89 -12.28
C LYS A 64 24.85 33.11 -12.17
N LYS A 65 25.44 34.30 -11.97
CA LYS A 65 24.69 35.56 -11.84
C LYS A 65 23.91 35.77 -13.14
N LEU A 66 22.62 35.44 -13.13
CA LEU A 66 21.79 35.36 -14.33
C LEU A 66 21.73 36.74 -14.99
N LYS A 67 22.07 36.79 -16.28
CA LYS A 67 22.03 38.01 -17.07
C LYS A 67 20.59 38.24 -17.51
N ASN A 68 20.03 39.39 -17.14
CA ASN A 68 18.71 39.88 -17.53
C ASN A 68 17.58 38.87 -17.31
N ASP A 69 16.99 38.88 -16.12
CA ASP A 69 15.68 38.26 -15.87
C ASP A 69 14.62 39.05 -16.66
N GLU A 70 14.32 38.58 -17.87
CA GLU A 70 13.44 39.26 -18.83
C GLU A 70 12.00 39.26 -18.30
N ALA A 71 11.42 40.45 -18.08
CA ALA A 71 10.11 40.59 -17.44
C ALA A 71 9.02 39.83 -18.22
N PRO A 72 8.06 39.18 -17.52
CA PRO A 72 7.01 38.39 -18.15
C PRO A 72 6.24 39.25 -19.17
N THR A 73 6.28 38.81 -20.43
CA THR A 73 5.94 39.63 -21.59
C THR A 73 4.75 39.05 -22.32
N PHE A 74 3.79 39.92 -22.66
CA PHE A 74 2.66 39.63 -23.52
C PHE A 74 2.89 40.32 -24.87
N THR A 75 3.02 39.55 -25.94
CA THR A 75 3.30 40.08 -27.29
C THR A 75 2.35 39.48 -28.31
N VAL A 76 1.64 40.33 -29.06
CA VAL A 76 0.81 39.87 -30.19
C VAL A 76 1.64 39.90 -31.46
N LYS A 77 1.82 38.76 -32.12
CA LYS A 77 2.52 38.61 -33.41
C LYS A 77 1.57 38.00 -34.43
N HIS A 78 1.41 38.65 -35.58
CA HIS A 78 0.53 38.19 -36.68
C HIS A 78 -0.92 37.86 -36.22
N GLY A 79 -1.44 38.57 -35.21
CA GLY A 79 -2.76 38.34 -34.62
C GLY A 79 -2.82 37.24 -33.55
N VAL A 80 -1.75 36.46 -33.34
CA VAL A 80 -1.63 35.47 -32.27
C VAL A 80 -1.03 36.13 -31.03
N ALA A 81 -1.68 35.95 -29.87
CA ALA A 81 -1.18 36.42 -28.58
C ALA A 81 -0.21 35.39 -27.97
N GLU A 82 1.07 35.74 -27.88
CA GLU A 82 2.09 34.95 -27.19
C GLU A 82 2.32 35.51 -25.78
N PHE A 83 2.30 34.64 -24.77
CA PHE A 83 2.61 34.98 -23.38
C PHE A 83 3.89 34.25 -22.94
N ARG A 84 4.91 35.00 -22.54
CA ARG A 84 6.24 34.48 -22.17
C ARG A 84 6.60 34.89 -20.75
N ASN A 85 6.56 33.93 -19.84
CA ASN A 85 7.11 34.07 -18.49
C ASN A 85 8.64 34.22 -18.50
N SER A 86 9.21 34.82 -17.45
CA SER A 86 10.66 34.89 -17.29
C SER A 86 11.28 33.50 -17.08
N GLU A 87 12.57 33.36 -17.42
CA GLU A 87 13.30 32.10 -17.26
C GLU A 87 13.42 31.69 -15.78
N ASN A 88 13.54 32.66 -14.86
CA ASN A 88 13.50 32.39 -13.42
C ASN A 88 12.12 31.91 -12.95
N HIS A 89 11.02 32.52 -13.42
CA HIS A 89 9.67 32.03 -13.10
C HIS A 89 9.51 30.56 -13.51
N ASN A 90 9.87 30.23 -14.76
CA ASN A 90 9.75 28.86 -15.27
C ASN A 90 10.68 27.89 -14.52
N THR A 91 11.88 28.33 -14.14
CA THR A 91 12.83 27.54 -13.32
C THR A 91 12.29 27.28 -11.91
N ILE A 92 11.61 28.25 -11.29
CA ILE A 92 10.98 28.09 -9.97
C ILE A 92 9.80 27.13 -10.05
N VAL A 93 8.94 27.26 -11.08
CA VAL A 93 7.82 26.35 -11.31
C VAL A 93 8.31 24.92 -11.58
N SER A 94 9.31 24.72 -12.43
CA SER A 94 9.92 23.40 -12.66
C SER A 94 10.38 22.79 -11.35
N ARG A 95 11.21 23.50 -10.56
CA ARG A 95 11.72 22.99 -9.28
C ARG A 95 10.62 22.65 -8.28
N ALA A 96 9.50 23.37 -8.29
CA ALA A 96 8.34 23.05 -7.45
C ALA A 96 7.61 21.77 -7.93
N CYS A 97 7.46 21.59 -9.25
CA CYS A 97 6.95 20.36 -9.84
C CYS A 97 7.90 19.17 -9.56
N ASP A 98 9.20 19.34 -9.82
CA ASP A 98 10.25 18.34 -9.57
C ASP A 98 10.27 17.93 -8.10
N TYR A 99 10.19 18.88 -7.16
CA TYR A 99 10.10 18.59 -5.72
C TYR A 99 8.84 17.79 -5.37
N ASN A 100 7.67 18.19 -5.90
CA ASN A 100 6.42 17.44 -5.67
C ASN A 100 6.49 16.02 -6.25
N ILE A 101 7.01 15.83 -7.46
CA ILE A 101 7.20 14.50 -8.07
C ILE A 101 8.14 13.65 -7.22
N ASN A 102 9.28 14.20 -6.81
CA ASN A 102 10.24 13.48 -5.95
C ASN A 102 9.66 13.16 -4.56
N ARG A 103 8.77 13.99 -4.01
CA ARG A 103 8.07 13.71 -2.74
C ARG A 103 6.99 12.64 -2.91
N ILE A 104 6.20 12.70 -3.99
CA ILE A 104 5.18 11.70 -4.36
C ILE A 104 5.80 10.32 -4.63
N SER A 105 7.05 10.30 -5.13
CA SER A 105 7.80 9.09 -5.46
C SER A 105 8.59 8.50 -4.26
N GLN A 106 8.62 9.16 -3.11
CA GLN A 106 9.27 8.64 -1.90
C GLN A 106 8.30 7.74 -1.13
N PHE A 107 8.60 6.45 -1.11
CA PHE A 107 7.90 5.47 -0.29
C PHE A 107 8.21 5.68 1.20
N GLU A 108 7.22 6.10 1.98
CA GLU A 108 7.33 6.27 3.43
C GLU A 108 6.93 4.96 4.13
N GLU A 109 7.91 4.24 4.70
CA GLU A 109 7.72 2.92 5.30
C GLU A 109 6.92 3.01 6.62
N GLN A 110 5.61 2.76 6.53
CA GLN A 110 4.65 2.90 7.60
C GLN A 110 4.73 1.76 8.64
N SER A 111 5.85 1.68 9.38
CA SER A 111 6.20 0.59 10.30
C SER A 111 5.26 0.34 11.50
N ASP A 112 4.21 1.14 11.67
CA ASP A 112 3.12 0.91 12.64
C ASP A 112 1.87 0.24 12.04
N ALA A 113 1.81 0.09 10.72
CA ALA A 113 0.74 -0.59 10.01
C ALA A 113 0.74 -2.10 10.26
N PHE A 114 -0.45 -2.70 10.21
CA PHE A 114 -0.67 -4.13 10.24
C PHE A 114 -0.62 -4.67 8.81
N GLU A 115 0.42 -5.46 8.51
CA GLU A 115 0.59 -6.25 7.28
C GLU A 115 -0.67 -7.08 6.99
N THR A 116 -1.18 -7.01 5.75
CA THR A 116 -2.32 -7.84 5.33
C THR A 116 -1.89 -8.84 4.25
N PRO A 117 -2.64 -9.94 4.03
CA PRO A 117 -2.33 -10.87 2.95
C PRO A 117 -2.35 -10.14 1.60
N TYR A 118 -1.37 -10.44 0.74
CA TYR A 118 -1.16 -9.81 -0.56
C TYR A 118 -2.24 -10.23 -1.59
N VAL A 119 -3.46 -9.76 -1.36
CA VAL A 119 -4.67 -9.99 -2.15
C VAL A 119 -5.48 -8.69 -2.25
N CYS A 120 -6.24 -8.51 -3.33
CA CYS A 120 -7.12 -7.36 -3.47
C CYS A 120 -8.18 -7.35 -2.37
N SER A 121 -8.27 -6.23 -1.65
CA SER A 121 -9.18 -5.97 -0.53
C SER A 121 -10.67 -6.04 -0.90
N LEU A 122 -11.00 -6.10 -2.20
CA LEU A 122 -12.36 -6.21 -2.72
C LEU A 122 -12.66 -7.63 -3.21
N CYS A 123 -11.95 -8.13 -4.21
CA CYS A 123 -12.21 -9.44 -4.81
C CYS A 123 -11.53 -10.63 -4.10
N GLN A 124 -10.61 -10.37 -3.17
CA GLN A 124 -9.87 -11.36 -2.36
C GLN A 124 -8.95 -12.28 -3.17
N LEU A 125 -8.52 -11.85 -4.36
CA LEU A 125 -7.59 -12.55 -5.25
C LEU A 125 -6.20 -11.90 -5.27
N GLY A 126 -5.16 -12.69 -5.47
CA GLY A 126 -3.78 -12.20 -5.66
C GLY A 126 -3.50 -11.68 -7.09
N VAL A 127 -2.22 -11.38 -7.36
CA VAL A 127 -1.72 -10.92 -8.68
C VAL A 127 -1.92 -11.95 -9.80
N GLN A 128 -1.76 -13.24 -9.51
CA GLN A 128 -1.73 -14.31 -10.52
C GLN A 128 -3.12 -14.70 -11.08
N PHE A 129 -4.04 -13.74 -11.27
CA PHE A 129 -5.40 -14.04 -11.74
C PHE A 129 -5.79 -13.35 -13.04
N ASP A 130 -5.37 -13.98 -14.13
CA ASP A 130 -5.79 -13.77 -15.52
C ASP A 130 -5.80 -12.29 -15.97
N GLU A 131 -6.98 -11.67 -15.95
CA GLU A 131 -7.28 -10.40 -16.62
C GLU A 131 -7.25 -9.17 -15.68
N LEU A 132 -6.99 -9.34 -14.38
CA LEU A 132 -7.00 -8.23 -13.41
C LEU A 132 -5.66 -7.53 -13.20
N GLY A 133 -4.57 -8.12 -13.69
CA GLY A 133 -3.20 -7.59 -13.55
C GLY A 133 -2.70 -7.52 -12.10
N ASP A 134 -1.81 -6.56 -11.86
CA ASP A 134 -1.09 -6.41 -10.58
C ASP A 134 -1.94 -5.80 -9.45
N LEU A 135 -1.43 -5.95 -8.22
CA LEU A 135 -1.97 -5.33 -7.02
C LEU A 135 -1.25 -4.01 -6.74
N PHE A 136 -2.00 -2.92 -6.82
CA PHE A 136 -1.57 -1.58 -6.45
C PHE A 136 -1.76 -1.35 -4.94
N GLY A 137 -0.82 -0.64 -4.33
CA GLY A 137 -0.73 -0.41 -2.89
C GLY A 137 0.74 -0.31 -2.43
N PRO A 138 1.01 -0.34 -1.12
CA PRO A 138 0.04 -0.45 -0.04
C PRO A 138 -0.71 0.88 0.19
N TYR A 139 -2.03 0.83 0.33
CA TYR A 139 -2.86 1.97 0.73
C TYR A 139 -3.21 1.84 2.21
N TYR A 140 -2.81 2.81 3.03
CA TYR A 140 -3.01 2.74 4.48
C TYR A 140 -4.36 3.32 4.91
N VAL A 141 -5.10 2.59 5.75
CA VAL A 141 -6.36 3.06 6.36
C VAL A 141 -6.44 2.70 7.84
N ASN A 142 -7.10 3.53 8.65
CA ASN A 142 -7.27 3.32 10.08
C ASN A 142 -8.64 2.64 10.36
N LEU A 143 -8.62 1.31 10.60
CA LEU A 143 -9.83 0.52 10.84
C LEU A 143 -10.17 0.37 12.33
N ASN A 144 -11.47 0.29 12.61
CA ASN A 144 -11.99 -0.14 13.92
C ASN A 144 -12.19 -1.66 13.93
N SER A 145 -11.16 -2.39 14.37
CA SER A 145 -11.10 -3.87 14.36
C SER A 145 -12.25 -4.53 15.13
N ALA A 146 -12.83 -3.84 16.12
CA ALA A 146 -13.97 -4.33 16.88
C ALA A 146 -15.27 -4.31 16.06
N LYS A 147 -15.45 -3.27 15.23
CA LYS A 147 -16.62 -3.06 14.36
C LYS A 147 -16.49 -3.86 13.06
N THR A 148 -15.38 -3.71 12.36
CA THR A 148 -15.19 -4.20 10.99
C THR A 148 -13.85 -4.93 10.90
N TRP A 149 -13.89 -6.24 10.68
CA TRP A 149 -12.70 -7.05 10.45
C TRP A 149 -13.02 -8.22 9.50
N PRO A 150 -12.52 -8.19 8.25
CA PRO A 150 -12.67 -9.29 7.30
C PRO A 150 -12.05 -10.60 7.78
N ALA A 151 -12.72 -11.72 7.51
CA ALA A 151 -12.16 -13.04 7.80
C ALA A 151 -10.87 -13.34 7.00
N PHE A 152 -10.72 -12.77 5.80
CA PHE A 152 -9.54 -12.97 4.96
C PHE A 152 -8.28 -12.26 5.46
N PHE A 153 -8.37 -11.32 6.42
CA PHE A 153 -7.22 -10.81 7.16
C PHE A 153 -6.76 -11.75 8.29
N GLY A 154 -7.47 -12.86 8.52
CA GLY A 154 -7.14 -13.79 9.60
C GLY A 154 -7.38 -13.21 10.99
N LYS A 155 -6.39 -13.36 11.88
CA LYS A 155 -6.56 -13.11 13.32
C LYS A 155 -6.75 -11.62 13.63
N ARG A 156 -7.92 -11.28 14.19
CA ARG A 156 -8.25 -9.91 14.61
C ARG A 156 -7.25 -9.39 15.67
N PRO A 157 -6.66 -8.20 15.48
CA PRO A 157 -5.75 -7.60 16.46
C PRO A 157 -6.49 -7.11 17.71
N ALA A 158 -5.81 -7.14 18.87
CA ALA A 158 -6.38 -6.73 20.16
C ALA A 158 -6.51 -5.20 20.32
N LYS A 159 -5.79 -4.40 19.51
CA LYS A 159 -5.97 -2.94 19.43
C LYS A 159 -7.33 -2.64 18.77
N LYS A 160 -8.14 -1.75 19.36
CA LYS A 160 -9.46 -1.34 18.81
C LYS A 160 -9.35 -0.56 17.50
N LEU A 161 -8.39 0.37 17.43
CA LEU A 161 -8.04 1.10 16.20
C LEU A 161 -6.69 0.60 15.70
N VAL A 162 -6.62 0.26 14.42
CA VAL A 162 -5.42 -0.30 13.76
C VAL A 162 -5.29 0.28 12.37
N ARG A 163 -4.13 0.87 12.07
CA ARG A 163 -3.71 1.15 10.70
C ARG A 163 -3.42 -0.18 9.99
N VAL A 164 -4.07 -0.45 8.87
CA VAL A 164 -3.79 -1.61 8.01
C VAL A 164 -3.30 -1.11 6.66
N GLU A 165 -2.47 -1.90 5.98
CA GLU A 165 -2.27 -1.76 4.54
C GLU A 165 -3.38 -2.49 3.76
N LEU A 166 -3.77 -1.92 2.63
CA LEU A 166 -4.72 -2.49 1.69
C LEU A 166 -4.14 -2.52 0.28
N TRP A 167 -4.39 -3.62 -0.42
CA TRP A 167 -3.99 -3.85 -1.81
C TRP A 167 -5.23 -3.90 -2.72
N PHE A 168 -5.13 -3.46 -3.97
CA PHE A 168 -6.25 -3.49 -4.93
C PHE A 168 -5.79 -3.77 -6.37
N HIS A 169 -6.54 -4.57 -7.13
CA HIS A 169 -6.42 -4.55 -8.59
C HIS A 169 -6.93 -3.23 -9.16
N GLY A 170 -6.31 -2.74 -10.23
CA GLY A 170 -6.64 -1.44 -10.85
C GLY A 170 -8.12 -1.33 -11.21
N ASP A 171 -8.65 -2.29 -11.96
CA ASP A 171 -10.07 -2.33 -12.31
C ASP A 171 -10.99 -2.49 -11.09
N CYS A 172 -10.59 -3.25 -10.07
CA CYS A 172 -11.41 -3.38 -8.86
C CYS A 172 -11.55 -2.05 -8.10
N ALA A 173 -10.52 -1.20 -8.11
CA ALA A 173 -10.59 0.16 -7.56
C ALA A 173 -11.33 1.13 -8.50
N LEU A 174 -11.08 1.07 -9.81
CA LEU A 174 -11.74 1.92 -10.82
C LEU A 174 -13.26 1.74 -10.85
N TRP A 175 -13.73 0.49 -10.73
CA TRP A 175 -15.15 0.15 -10.66
C TRP A 175 -15.76 0.25 -9.25
N ALA A 176 -15.06 0.85 -8.28
CA ALA A 176 -15.56 1.04 -6.91
C ALA A 176 -16.22 2.44 -6.74
N PRO A 177 -17.53 2.52 -6.47
CA PRO A 177 -18.25 3.80 -6.50
C PRO A 177 -17.82 4.73 -5.36
N GLY A 178 -17.28 5.90 -5.73
CA GLY A 178 -16.75 6.93 -4.83
C GLY A 178 -15.25 6.82 -4.53
N VAL A 179 -14.57 5.77 -5.02
CA VAL A 179 -13.10 5.69 -4.97
C VAL A 179 -12.55 6.55 -6.09
N HIS A 180 -11.71 7.52 -5.74
CA HIS A 180 -11.05 8.40 -6.70
C HIS A 180 -9.56 8.48 -6.39
N MET A 181 -8.72 8.29 -7.41
CA MET A 181 -7.27 8.47 -7.32
C MET A 181 -6.95 9.97 -7.31
N ILE A 182 -6.20 10.42 -6.31
CA ILE A 182 -5.73 11.80 -6.16
C ILE A 182 -4.21 11.72 -6.03
N ALA A 183 -3.50 12.17 -7.07
CA ALA A 183 -2.07 11.92 -7.25
C ALA A 183 -1.74 10.40 -7.14
N ASN A 184 -1.10 9.98 -6.06
CA ASN A 184 -0.69 8.60 -5.77
C ASN A 184 -1.65 7.86 -4.82
N GLU A 185 -2.61 8.54 -4.18
CA GLU A 185 -3.48 7.96 -3.14
C GLU A 185 -4.90 7.68 -3.65
N LEU A 186 -5.55 6.65 -3.07
CA LEU A 186 -6.98 6.40 -3.25
C LEU A 186 -7.76 7.09 -2.13
N SER A 187 -8.55 8.11 -2.49
CA SER A 187 -9.32 8.90 -1.53
C SER A 187 -10.49 8.12 -0.91
N ASN A 188 -10.90 8.54 0.30
CA ASN A 188 -12.08 8.06 1.02
C ASN A 188 -12.13 6.56 1.40
N LEU A 189 -11.03 5.81 1.22
CA LEU A 189 -11.00 4.37 1.49
C LEU A 189 -11.46 3.98 2.90
N GLU A 190 -11.14 4.75 3.94
CA GLU A 190 -11.52 4.42 5.33
C GLU A 190 -13.04 4.22 5.51
N VAL A 191 -13.85 5.04 4.83
CA VAL A 191 -15.33 4.98 4.88
C VAL A 191 -15.87 3.99 3.84
N LEU A 192 -15.27 3.97 2.65
CA LEU A 192 -15.76 3.17 1.53
C LEU A 192 -15.49 1.68 1.70
N VAL A 193 -14.33 1.30 2.25
CA VAL A 193 -13.95 -0.10 2.41
C VAL A 193 -14.85 -0.83 3.43
N GLU A 194 -15.25 -0.17 4.54
CA GLU A 194 -16.28 -0.72 5.43
C GLU A 194 -17.63 -0.92 4.71
N LYS A 195 -18.02 0.03 3.85
CA LYS A 195 -19.25 -0.06 3.05
C LYS A 195 -19.17 -1.22 2.05
N PHE A 196 -18.05 -1.43 1.37
CA PHE A 196 -17.86 -2.53 0.42
C PHE A 196 -17.81 -3.90 1.12
N TRP A 197 -17.18 -4.01 2.28
CA TRP A 197 -17.19 -5.24 3.07
C TRP A 197 -18.56 -5.59 3.67
N SER A 198 -19.51 -4.63 3.74
CA SER A 198 -20.92 -4.94 4.03
C SER A 198 -21.67 -5.63 2.87
N LYS A 199 -21.11 -5.65 1.66
CA LYS A 199 -21.75 -6.18 0.44
C LYS A 199 -21.12 -7.50 0.02
N LYS A 200 -21.96 -8.52 -0.13
CA LYS A 200 -21.59 -9.82 -0.71
C LYS A 200 -21.84 -9.82 -2.21
N CYS A 201 -21.00 -10.54 -2.96
CA CYS A 201 -21.18 -10.77 -4.38
C CYS A 201 -22.21 -11.87 -4.63
N GLU A 202 -23.17 -11.66 -5.53
CA GLU A 202 -24.17 -12.67 -5.91
C GLU A 202 -23.53 -13.97 -6.44
N ASN A 203 -22.44 -13.85 -7.22
CA ASN A 203 -21.82 -14.97 -7.91
C ASN A 203 -20.92 -15.85 -7.03
N CYS A 204 -20.23 -15.28 -6.04
CA CYS A 204 -19.27 -16.02 -5.20
C CYS A 204 -19.53 -15.94 -3.69
N SER A 205 -20.58 -15.22 -3.25
CA SER A 205 -20.94 -14.96 -1.84
C SER A 205 -19.88 -14.26 -0.96
N LEU A 206 -18.67 -13.99 -1.48
CA LEU A 206 -17.62 -13.26 -0.78
C LEU A 206 -17.95 -11.76 -0.65
N ILE A 207 -17.46 -11.14 0.42
CA ILE A 207 -17.60 -9.70 0.69
C ILE A 207 -16.71 -8.83 -0.22
N GLY A 208 -16.93 -7.51 -0.22
CA GLY A 208 -16.15 -6.55 -1.02
C GLY A 208 -16.72 -6.28 -2.41
N ALA A 209 -17.99 -6.63 -2.64
CA ALA A 209 -18.67 -6.44 -3.92
C ALA A 209 -19.05 -4.96 -4.12
N THR A 210 -18.54 -4.34 -5.19
CA THR A 210 -18.62 -2.90 -5.42
C THR A 210 -19.62 -2.50 -6.51
N ILE A 211 -19.74 -3.32 -7.56
CA ILE A 211 -20.58 -3.03 -8.73
C ILE A 211 -22.03 -3.38 -8.40
N GLN A 212 -22.91 -2.37 -8.41
CA GLN A 212 -24.35 -2.57 -8.26
C GLN A 212 -25.00 -2.77 -9.64
N THR A 213 -25.84 -3.81 -9.79
CA THR A 213 -26.59 -4.04 -11.03
C THR A 213 -27.99 -3.41 -10.99
N PRO A 214 -28.47 -2.76 -12.07
CA PRO A 214 -29.83 -2.23 -12.18
C PRO A 214 -30.82 -3.35 -12.46
N ALA A 215 -31.19 -4.09 -11.42
CA ALA A 215 -32.24 -5.10 -11.44
C ALA A 215 -33.34 -4.76 -10.44
N HIS A 216 -34.45 -5.51 -10.48
CA HIS A 216 -35.63 -5.28 -9.63
C HIS A 216 -35.36 -5.39 -8.12
N LYS A 217 -34.20 -5.96 -7.75
CA LYS A 217 -33.52 -5.85 -6.45
C LYS A 217 -32.06 -5.46 -6.71
N PRO A 218 -31.41 -4.64 -5.84
CA PRO A 218 -30.03 -4.23 -6.04
C PRO A 218 -29.05 -5.35 -5.63
N HIS A 219 -28.62 -6.15 -6.61
CA HIS A 219 -27.53 -7.12 -6.44
C HIS A 219 -26.17 -6.43 -6.56
N PHE A 220 -25.16 -7.00 -5.90
CA PHE A 220 -23.77 -6.51 -5.92
C PHE A 220 -22.84 -7.58 -6.50
N LEU A 221 -21.81 -7.15 -7.23
CA LEU A 221 -20.80 -7.99 -7.87
C LEU A 221 -19.39 -7.43 -7.66
N HIS A 222 -18.39 -8.31 -7.68
CA HIS A 222 -17.01 -7.91 -7.99
C HIS A 222 -16.85 -7.72 -9.50
N TYR A 223 -15.89 -6.87 -9.92
CA TYR A 223 -15.53 -6.68 -11.34
C TYR A 223 -15.34 -8.01 -12.08
N LYS A 224 -14.45 -8.89 -11.58
CA LYS A 224 -14.24 -10.24 -12.14
C LYS A 224 -15.54 -11.05 -12.25
N CYS A 225 -16.40 -10.99 -11.24
CA CYS A 225 -17.65 -11.76 -11.23
C CYS A 225 -18.68 -11.25 -12.26
N ALA A 226 -18.62 -9.98 -12.65
CA ALA A 226 -19.38 -9.44 -13.77
C ALA A 226 -18.72 -9.78 -15.13
N LEU A 227 -17.39 -9.75 -15.21
CA LEU A 227 -16.61 -10.03 -16.42
C LEU A 227 -16.73 -11.50 -16.87
N ASN A 228 -16.57 -12.45 -15.95
CA ASN A 228 -16.65 -13.89 -16.22
C ASN A 228 -18.07 -14.41 -16.57
N ARG A 229 -19.10 -13.56 -16.49
CA ARG A 229 -20.53 -13.91 -16.65
C ARG A 229 -21.09 -13.35 -17.95
N LYS A 230 -21.66 -14.21 -18.79
CA LYS A 230 -22.22 -13.79 -20.09
C LYS A 230 -23.51 -12.97 -19.95
N GLU A 231 -24.17 -13.06 -18.81
CA GLU A 231 -25.40 -12.37 -18.44
C GLU A 231 -25.21 -10.85 -18.21
N TYR A 232 -23.99 -10.41 -17.91
CA TYR A 232 -23.69 -8.99 -17.61
C TYR A 232 -22.93 -8.31 -18.75
N LYS A 233 -23.14 -7.00 -18.91
CA LYS A 233 -22.37 -6.12 -19.80
C LYS A 233 -21.80 -4.96 -18.99
N LEU A 234 -20.48 -4.90 -18.94
CA LEU A 234 -19.74 -3.77 -18.40
C LEU A 234 -19.64 -2.67 -19.47
N ASP A 235 -19.99 -1.44 -19.08
CA ASP A 235 -19.91 -0.23 -19.88
C ASP A 235 -18.81 0.67 -19.31
N TYR A 236 -17.61 0.58 -19.91
CA TYR A 236 -16.41 1.29 -19.46
C TYR A 236 -16.50 2.81 -19.58
N GLN A 237 -17.41 3.36 -20.40
CA GLN A 237 -17.55 4.82 -20.56
C GLN A 237 -18.39 5.44 -19.42
N SER A 238 -19.33 4.68 -18.85
CA SER A 238 -20.14 5.13 -17.70
C SER A 238 -19.76 4.46 -16.38
N LEU A 239 -18.85 3.48 -16.40
CA LEU A 239 -18.53 2.58 -15.28
C LEU A 239 -19.78 1.92 -14.67
N THR A 240 -20.75 1.59 -15.52
CA THR A 240 -21.99 0.89 -15.12
C THR A 240 -22.02 -0.56 -15.61
N CYS A 241 -22.63 -1.45 -14.83
CA CYS A 241 -22.92 -2.81 -15.23
C CYS A 241 -24.42 -2.90 -15.56
N LYS A 242 -24.76 -3.55 -16.67
CA LYS A 242 -26.14 -3.78 -17.13
C LYS A 242 -26.35 -5.28 -17.32
N LEU A 243 -27.56 -5.78 -17.08
CA LEU A 243 -27.94 -7.12 -17.54
C LEU A 243 -28.04 -7.08 -19.09
N LYS A 244 -27.72 -8.18 -19.76
CA LYS A 244 -27.97 -8.37 -21.21
C LYS A 244 -29.39 -8.85 -21.47
#